data_AF-A0A2T3NX16-F1
#
_entry.id   AF-A0A2T3NX16-F1
#
_cell.length_a   1.000
_cell.length_b   1.000
_cell.length_c   1.000
_cell.angle_alpha   90.00
_cell.angle_beta   90.00
_cell.angle_gamma   90.00
#
_symmetry.space_group_name_H-M   'P 1'
#
loop_
_entity.id
_entity.type
_entity.pdbx_description
1 polymer ?
#
loop_
_entity_poly.entity_id
_entity_poly.type
_entity_poly.pdbx_seq_one_letter_code
_entity_poly.pdbx_strand_id
1 'polypeptide(L)'
;MKWTKEGQEPDYRFTLANERTFLAWIRTALAFLAAAIALDQLTPEFANPQLRLVLSVTLASVSAYLSILAYRRWRRNEMAMRSSEPLPYTRHLKWVSIVMMGLVAVIMILILQLF
;
A
#
# COMPACT_ATOMS: atom_id res chain seq x y z
N MET A 1 13.96 4.57 20.09
CA MET A 1 13.61 3.28 19.44
C MET A 1 14.12 2.13 20.30
N LYS A 2 13.28 1.55 21.18
CA LYS A 2 13.67 0.46 22.11
C LYS A 2 13.36 -0.95 21.58
N TRP A 3 12.35 -1.05 20.71
CA TRP A 3 11.80 -2.30 20.16
C TRP A 3 12.78 -3.14 19.30
N THR A 4 13.89 -2.55 18.84
CA THR A 4 14.90 -3.21 18.01
C THR A 4 15.87 -4.08 18.82
N LYS A 5 15.93 -3.91 20.14
CA LYS A 5 16.86 -4.62 21.03
C LYS A 5 16.19 -5.69 21.92
N GLU A 6 14.87 -5.86 21.82
CA GLU A 6 14.10 -6.84 22.61
C GLU A 6 13.80 -8.08 21.75
N GLY A 7 14.38 -9.23 22.09
CA GLY A 7 14.21 -10.52 21.40
C GLY A 7 15.53 -11.11 20.85
N GLN A 8 15.48 -12.36 20.36
CA GLN A 8 16.60 -12.92 19.57
C GLN A 8 16.67 -12.20 18.21
N GLU A 9 17.88 -11.93 17.73
CA GLU A 9 18.06 -11.36 16.39
C GLU A 9 17.48 -12.34 15.35
N PRO A 10 16.45 -11.93 14.58
CA PRO A 10 15.91 -12.78 13.55
C PRO A 10 16.97 -13.05 12.49
N ASP A 11 17.02 -14.29 11.99
CA ASP A 11 17.91 -14.64 10.88
C ASP A 11 17.71 -13.65 9.72
N TYR A 12 18.81 -12.99 9.35
CA TYR A 12 18.90 -11.91 8.38
C TYR A 12 18.21 -12.25 7.05
N ARG A 13 18.21 -13.53 6.67
CA ARG A 13 17.58 -13.99 5.42
C ARG A 13 16.06 -13.79 5.39
N PHE A 14 15.38 -13.95 6.52
CA PHE A 14 13.93 -13.73 6.62
C PHE A 14 13.59 -12.24 6.67
N THR A 15 14.43 -11.43 7.32
CA THR A 15 14.33 -9.97 7.28
C THR A 15 14.46 -9.44 5.85
N LEU A 16 15.45 -9.93 5.09
CA LEU A 16 15.65 -9.54 3.68
C LEU A 16 14.47 -9.94 2.76
N ALA A 17 13.80 -11.06 3.05
CA ALA A 17 12.60 -11.46 2.31
C ALA A 17 11.40 -10.53 2.59
N ASN A 18 11.24 -10.11 3.86
CA ASN A 18 10.20 -9.17 4.27
C ASN A 18 10.43 -7.77 3.68
N GLU A 19 11.68 -7.30 3.68
CA GLU A 19 12.08 -6.03 3.05
C GLU A 19 11.80 -6.02 1.55
N ARG A 20 12.12 -7.10 0.82
CA ARG A 20 11.79 -7.19 -0.62
C ARG A 20 10.30 -7.08 -0.88
N THR A 21 9.48 -7.71 -0.05
CA THR A 21 8.03 -7.59 -0.16
C THR A 21 7.59 -6.16 0.15
N PHE A 22 8.13 -5.54 1.19
CA PHE A 22 7.85 -4.14 1.52
C PHE A 22 8.22 -3.18 0.38
N LEU A 23 9.41 -3.33 -0.21
CA LEU A 23 9.88 -2.52 -1.33
C LEU A 23 9.01 -2.71 -2.58
N ALA A 24 8.52 -3.93 -2.85
CA ALA A 24 7.57 -4.18 -3.92
C ALA A 24 6.24 -3.43 -3.71
N TRP A 25 5.76 -3.34 -2.46
CA TRP A 25 4.53 -2.62 -2.12
C TRP A 25 4.71 -1.10 -2.15
N ILE A 26 5.88 -0.59 -1.74
CA ILE A 26 6.20 0.83 -1.91
C ILE A 26 6.28 1.20 -3.38
N ARG A 27 6.85 0.32 -4.23
CA ARG A 27 6.92 0.57 -5.67
C ARG A 27 5.53 0.76 -6.28
N THR A 28 4.57 -0.08 -5.93
CA THR A 28 3.19 0.08 -6.43
C THR A 28 2.54 1.34 -5.86
N ALA A 29 2.76 1.66 -4.59
CA ALA A 29 2.28 2.91 -4.00
C ALA A 29 2.81 4.15 -4.75
N LEU A 30 4.10 4.18 -5.06
CA LEU A 30 4.74 5.26 -5.80
C LEU A 30 4.23 5.35 -7.24
N ALA A 31 3.96 4.22 -7.90
CA ALA A 31 3.36 4.21 -9.23
C ALA A 31 1.95 4.85 -9.23
N PHE A 32 1.12 4.55 -8.22
CA PHE A 32 -0.18 5.21 -8.05
C PHE A 32 -0.06 6.71 -7.78
N LEU A 33 0.93 7.12 -6.97
CA LEU A 33 1.19 8.54 -6.72
C LEU A 33 1.62 9.27 -7.99
N ALA A 34 2.53 8.67 -8.75
CA ALA A 34 2.98 9.22 -10.02
C ALA A 34 1.81 9.33 -11.01
N ALA A 35 0.92 8.34 -11.06
CA ALA A 35 -0.29 8.38 -11.88
C ALA A 35 -1.26 9.50 -11.43
N ALA A 36 -1.42 9.73 -10.12
CA ALA A 36 -2.24 10.83 -9.60
C ALA A 36 -1.70 12.21 -10.06
N ILE A 37 -0.39 12.40 -9.92
CA ILE A 37 0.30 13.64 -10.33
C ILE A 37 0.22 13.81 -11.85
N ALA A 38 0.45 12.73 -12.60
CA ALA A 38 0.35 12.74 -14.05
C ALA A 38 -1.06 13.13 -14.51
N LEU A 39 -2.11 12.59 -13.88
CA LEU A 39 -3.48 12.94 -14.20
C LEU A 39 -3.79 14.42 -13.91
N ASP A 40 -3.35 14.93 -12.76
CA ASP A 40 -3.58 16.35 -12.43
C ASP A 40 -2.85 17.31 -13.38
N GLN A 41 -1.62 16.98 -13.78
CA GLN A 41 -0.75 17.88 -14.55
C GLN A 41 -0.85 17.71 -16.08
N LEU A 42 -0.97 16.47 -16.59
CA LEU A 42 -0.92 16.17 -18.03
C LEU A 42 -2.29 16.13 -18.70
N THR A 43 -3.39 16.15 -17.93
CA THR A 43 -4.76 16.15 -18.49
C THR A 43 -5.60 17.36 -18.09
N PRO A 44 -5.19 18.60 -18.42
CA PRO A 44 -6.01 19.79 -18.17
C PRO A 44 -7.25 19.89 -19.06
N GLU A 45 -7.27 19.28 -20.25
CA GLU A 45 -8.38 19.41 -21.20
C GLU A 45 -9.32 18.20 -21.28
N PHE A 46 -9.01 17.10 -20.59
CA PHE A 46 -9.72 15.81 -20.78
C PHE A 46 -10.92 15.56 -19.85
N ALA A 47 -11.26 16.46 -18.92
CA ALA A 47 -12.40 16.23 -18.01
C ALA A 47 -12.94 17.50 -17.34
N ASN A 48 -14.16 17.39 -16.81
CA ASN A 48 -14.74 18.35 -15.86
C ASN A 48 -13.76 18.55 -14.67
N PRO A 49 -13.37 19.79 -14.30
CA PRO A 49 -12.38 20.08 -13.26
C PRO A 49 -12.63 19.34 -11.94
N GLN A 50 -13.90 19.15 -11.58
CA GLN A 50 -14.30 18.42 -10.39
C GLN A 50 -13.93 16.93 -10.44
N LEU A 51 -14.10 16.28 -11.58
CA LEU A 51 -13.84 14.84 -11.71
C LEU A 51 -12.33 14.55 -11.67
N ARG A 52 -11.53 15.41 -12.31
CA ARG A 52 -10.07 15.31 -12.27
C ARG A 52 -9.54 15.43 -10.83
N LEU A 53 -10.05 16.40 -10.08
CA LEU A 53 -9.71 16.57 -8.67
C LEU A 53 -10.05 15.30 -7.87
N VAL A 54 -11.27 14.77 -8.03
CA VAL A 54 -11.71 13.56 -7.31
C VAL A 54 -10.85 12.36 -7.66
N LEU A 55 -10.51 12.15 -8.94
CA LEU A 55 -9.62 11.07 -9.38
C LEU A 55 -8.22 11.23 -8.81
N SER A 56 -7.57 12.39 -8.98
CA SER A 56 -6.22 12.62 -8.47
C SER A 56 -6.14 12.46 -6.96
N VAL A 57 -7.11 12.98 -6.21
CA VAL A 57 -7.21 12.81 -4.75
C VAL A 57 -7.41 11.34 -4.38
N THR A 58 -8.22 10.60 -5.15
CA THR A 58 -8.44 9.17 -4.90
C THR A 58 -7.17 8.37 -5.15
N LEU A 59 -6.47 8.56 -6.28
CA LEU A 59 -5.20 7.89 -6.55
C LEU A 59 -4.12 8.24 -5.51
N ALA A 60 -4.05 9.51 -5.07
CA ALA A 60 -3.14 9.92 -4.02
C ALA A 60 -3.48 9.26 -2.67
N SER A 61 -4.77 9.20 -2.32
CA SER A 61 -5.25 8.52 -1.11
C SER A 61 -4.95 7.02 -1.13
N VAL A 62 -5.10 6.38 -2.30
CA VAL A 62 -4.73 4.98 -2.55
C VAL A 62 -3.24 4.74 -2.31
N SER A 63 -2.38 5.62 -2.84
CA SER A 63 -0.93 5.54 -2.62
C SER A 63 -0.56 5.65 -1.14
N ALA A 64 -1.15 6.62 -0.44
CA ALA A 64 -0.94 6.79 1.00
C ALA A 64 -1.39 5.55 1.79
N TYR A 65 -2.56 5.02 1.44
CA TYR A 65 -3.11 3.81 2.07
C TYR A 65 -2.24 2.57 1.84
N LEU A 66 -1.77 2.34 0.60
CA LEU A 66 -0.83 1.26 0.28
C LEU A 66 0.46 1.38 1.11
N SER A 67 1.02 2.58 1.21
CA SER A 67 2.25 2.84 1.96
C SER A 67 2.08 2.51 3.46
N ILE A 68 0.95 2.92 4.05
CA ILE A 68 0.63 2.61 5.45
C ILE A 68 0.47 1.10 5.65
N LEU A 69 -0.22 0.40 4.75
CA LEU A 69 -0.39 -1.05 4.84
C LEU A 69 0.94 -1.80 4.71
N ALA A 70 1.79 -1.39 3.76
CA ALA A 70 3.12 -1.95 3.58
C ALA A 70 3.93 -1.84 4.87
N TYR A 71 3.92 -0.65 5.49
CA TYR A 71 4.63 -0.41 6.75
C TYR A 71 4.06 -1.23 7.92
N ARG A 72 2.73 -1.27 8.09
CA ARG A 72 2.08 -2.06 9.15
C ARG A 72 2.36 -3.55 9.00
N ARG A 73 2.38 -4.06 7.77
CA ARG A 73 2.69 -5.47 7.48
C ARG A 73 4.16 -5.77 7.79
N TRP A 74 5.07 -4.92 7.35
CA TRP A 74 6.50 -5.06 7.63
C TRP A 74 6.76 -5.10 9.14
N ARG A 75 6.21 -4.14 9.89
CA ARG A 75 6.38 -4.04 11.35
C ARG A 75 5.82 -5.25 12.10
N ARG A 76 4.64 -5.75 11.71
CA ARG A 76 4.03 -6.95 12.32
C ARG A 76 4.85 -8.21 12.06
N ASN A 77 5.35 -8.37 10.84
CA ASN A 77 6.21 -9.49 10.49
C ASN A 77 7.53 -9.46 11.28
N GLU A 78 8.13 -8.28 11.45
CA GLU A 78 9.37 -8.14 12.22
C GLU A 78 9.18 -8.41 13.72
N MET A 79 8.05 -7.99 14.30
CA MET A 79 7.70 -8.29 15.68
C MET A 79 7.49 -9.80 15.92
N ALA A 80 6.76 -10.48 15.03
CA ALA A 80 6.54 -11.93 15.13
C ALA A 80 7.84 -12.75 14.94
N MET A 81 8.74 -12.27 14.07
CA MET A 81 10.06 -12.89 13.89
C MET A 81 10.96 -12.74 15.13
N ARG A 82 10.82 -11.65 15.90
CA ARG A 82 11.55 -11.46 17.17
C ARG A 82 11.00 -12.27 18.35
N SER A 83 9.71 -12.61 18.34
CA SER A 83 9.08 -13.40 19.41
C SER A 83 9.16 -14.92 19.22
N SER A 84 9.80 -15.40 18.14
CA SER A 84 9.84 -16.82 17.75
C SER A 84 8.45 -17.48 17.66
N GLU A 85 7.40 -16.69 17.50
CA GLU A 85 6.03 -17.19 17.33
C GLU A 85 5.83 -17.70 15.91
N PRO A 86 4.97 -18.72 15.72
CA PRO A 86 4.58 -19.16 14.38
C PRO A 86 4.03 -17.96 13.61
N LEU A 87 4.66 -17.67 12.46
CA LEU A 87 4.26 -16.58 11.57
C LEU A 87 2.73 -16.61 11.42
N PRO A 88 1.99 -15.55 11.83
CA PRO A 88 0.54 -15.48 11.69
C PRO A 88 0.20 -15.23 10.22
N TYR A 89 0.53 -16.19 9.39
CA TYR A 89 0.18 -16.23 7.99
C TYR A 89 -1.31 -16.54 7.92
N THR A 90 -1.98 -16.00 6.90
CA THR A 90 -3.33 -16.36 6.45
C THR A 90 -4.48 -15.41 6.81
N ARG A 91 -4.59 -14.81 8.01
CA ARG A 91 -5.79 -13.97 8.31
C ARG A 91 -5.68 -12.51 7.87
N HIS A 92 -4.50 -11.90 8.00
CA HIS A 92 -4.30 -10.50 7.60
C HIS A 92 -4.15 -10.31 6.09
N LEU A 93 -3.68 -11.32 5.35
CA LEU A 93 -3.55 -11.27 3.90
C LEU A 93 -4.93 -11.15 3.22
N LYS A 94 -5.93 -11.88 3.72
CA LYS A 94 -7.32 -11.81 3.25
C LYS A 94 -7.91 -10.40 3.42
N TRP A 95 -7.71 -9.78 4.59
CA TRP A 95 -8.18 -8.42 4.85
C TRP A 95 -7.55 -7.39 3.91
N VAL A 96 -6.24 -7.50 3.65
CA VAL A 96 -5.58 -6.59 2.73
C VAL A 96 -6.08 -6.78 1.30
N SER A 97 -6.26 -8.02 0.84
CA SER A 97 -6.83 -8.28 -0.49
C SER A 97 -8.26 -7.75 -0.62
N ILE A 98 -9.11 -7.90 0.41
CA ILE A 98 -10.48 -7.38 0.42
C ILE A 98 -10.48 -5.85 0.34
N VAL A 99 -9.68 -5.18 1.17
CA VAL A 99 -9.65 -3.71 1.12
C VAL A 99 -9.10 -3.23 -0.22
N MET A 100 -8.09 -3.91 -0.78
CA MET A 100 -7.52 -3.52 -2.07
C MET A 100 -8.50 -3.74 -3.23
N MET A 101 -9.28 -4.82 -3.19
CA MET A 101 -10.34 -5.07 -4.16
C MET A 101 -11.47 -4.03 -4.06
N GLY A 102 -11.88 -3.66 -2.84
CA GLY A 102 -12.84 -2.57 -2.63
C GLY A 102 -12.33 -1.22 -3.16
N LEU A 103 -11.03 -0.95 -2.97
CA LEU A 103 -10.39 0.28 -3.46
C LEU A 103 -10.38 0.35 -4.99
N VAL A 104 -10.02 -0.75 -5.66
CA VAL A 104 -10.07 -0.86 -7.13
C VAL A 104 -11.51 -0.69 -7.64
N ALA A 105 -12.49 -1.28 -6.95
CA ALA A 105 -13.90 -1.11 -7.31
C ALA A 105 -14.36 0.35 -7.21
N VAL A 106 -13.98 1.08 -6.16
CA VAL A 106 -14.30 2.51 -6.01
C VAL A 106 -13.67 3.34 -7.14
N ILE A 107 -12.40 3.10 -7.45
CA ILE A 107 -11.72 3.77 -8.58
C ILE A 107 -12.46 3.47 -9.89
N MET A 108 -12.82 2.21 -10.13
CA MET A 108 -13.49 1.79 -11.36
C MET A 108 -14.87 2.43 -11.50
N ILE A 109 -15.64 2.56 -10.41
CA ILE A 109 -16.93 3.26 -10.38
C ILE A 109 -16.76 4.74 -10.72
N LEU A 110 -15.75 5.42 -10.13
CA LEU A 110 -15.46 6.82 -10.42
C LEU A 110 -15.08 7.03 -11.89
N ILE A 111 -14.33 6.10 -12.48
CA ILE A 111 -13.99 6.12 -13.91
C ILE A 111 -15.23 5.85 -14.78
N LEU A 112 -16.10 4.92 -14.39
CA LEU A 112 -17.33 4.63 -15.16
C LEU A 112 -18.29 5.82 -15.18
N GLN A 113 -18.31 6.66 -14.14
CA GLN A 113 -19.08 7.91 -14.15
C GLN A 113 -18.46 9.02 -15.01
N LEU A 114 -17.24 8.83 -15.53
CA LEU A 114 -16.57 9.76 -16.46
C LEU A 114 -17.01 9.57 -17.92
N PHE A 115 -17.49 8.37 -18.30
CA PHE A 115 -17.94 8.02 -19.65
C PHE A 115 -19.46 8.12 -19.78
#